data_AF-A0A843FZR8-F1
#
_entry.id   AF-A0A843FZR8-F1
#
_cell.length_a   1.000
_cell.length_b   1.000
_cell.length_c   1.000
_cell.angle_alpha   90.00
_cell.angle_beta   90.00
_cell.angle_gamma   90.00
#
_symmetry.space_group_name_H-M   'P 1'
#
loop_
_entity.id
_entity.type
_entity.pdbx_description
1 polymer ?
#
loop_
_entity_poly.entity_id
_entity_poly.type
_entity_poly.pdbx_seq_one_letter_code
_entity_poly.pdbx_strand_id
1 'polypeptide(L)'
;LPFIRGGIDAEKASASVTSGASAPAASEKDFVYAAAQKELTIIAKDFIDLHRSGIGIGQTLFSFVLPVGLIWLVLSVLSDVLMPEQIFMVIAAVTGIIASTMYTWLTEFESFSAYLFLPVKVSSIIRAKIMTFSVLHVVPAVFLTVIAAVTGVLASAVFAIVFAFSVSYYALAIMVRYSGLSPSLMLYSASFFLRYSLFLMPPVIILLGLAFIATGFSLAALILIIPSYFLLKGSFEKWDREDLPGF
;
A
#
# COMPACT_ATOMS: atom_id res chain seq x y z
N LEU A 1 -9.22 -63.80 42.45
CA LEU A 1 -10.45 -64.35 41.84
C LEU A 1 -10.67 -63.63 40.51
N PRO A 2 -10.53 -64.36 39.38
CA PRO A 2 -10.51 -63.86 38.00
C PRO A 2 -11.91 -63.85 37.37
N PHE A 3 -12.07 -63.20 36.20
CA PHE A 3 -13.08 -63.40 35.13
C PHE A 3 -13.18 -62.07 34.32
N ILE A 4 -13.13 -61.95 32.98
CA ILE A 4 -13.09 -62.89 31.84
C ILE A 4 -12.25 -62.27 30.73
N ARG A 5 -11.49 -63.14 30.08
CA ARG A 5 -10.80 -63.02 28.79
C ARG A 5 -11.85 -63.25 27.69
N GLY A 6 -12.14 -62.24 26.87
CA GLY A 6 -12.99 -62.37 25.68
C GLY A 6 -12.18 -61.97 24.46
N GLY A 7 -11.74 -62.96 23.68
CA GLY A 7 -11.05 -62.74 22.41
C GLY A 7 -11.92 -61.95 21.44
N ILE A 8 -11.30 -60.96 20.80
CA ILE A 8 -11.82 -60.37 19.57
C ILE A 8 -10.79 -60.71 18.50
N ASP A 9 -11.06 -61.84 17.88
CA ASP A 9 -10.79 -62.25 16.51
C ASP A 9 -9.90 -61.29 15.70
N ALA A 10 -8.68 -61.78 15.43
CA ALA A 10 -7.72 -61.23 14.48
C ALA A 10 -8.16 -61.39 13.00
N GLU A 11 -9.46 -61.33 12.73
CA GLU A 11 -10.07 -61.61 11.41
C GLU A 11 -10.91 -60.43 10.88
N LYS A 12 -10.57 -59.21 11.31
CA LYS A 12 -11.04 -57.96 10.69
C LYS A 12 -9.92 -56.98 10.33
N ALA A 13 -8.68 -57.46 10.29
CA ALA A 13 -7.48 -56.67 9.96
C ALA A 13 -7.05 -56.76 8.48
N SER A 14 -7.89 -57.27 7.58
CA SER A 14 -7.49 -57.54 6.18
C SER A 14 -8.53 -57.18 5.12
N ALA A 15 -9.39 -56.18 5.34
CA ALA A 15 -10.31 -55.73 4.30
C ALA A 15 -10.76 -54.26 4.46
N SER A 16 -9.82 -53.31 4.37
CA SER A 16 -10.15 -51.94 3.90
C SER A 16 -8.93 -51.17 3.36
N VAL A 17 -7.88 -51.87 2.93
CA VAL A 17 -6.77 -51.28 2.17
C VAL A 17 -7.11 -51.42 0.68
N THR A 18 -8.04 -50.62 0.19
CA THR A 18 -8.21 -50.31 -1.25
C THR A 18 -9.26 -49.21 -1.43
N SER A 19 -8.90 -47.98 -1.08
CA SER A 19 -9.41 -46.81 -1.78
C SER A 19 -8.34 -45.74 -1.70
N GLY A 20 -7.29 -45.92 -2.51
CA GLY A 20 -6.42 -44.83 -2.90
C GLY A 20 -7.19 -43.89 -3.81
N ALA A 21 -8.16 -43.16 -3.25
CA ALA A 21 -8.66 -41.97 -3.90
C ALA A 21 -7.53 -40.94 -3.82
N SER A 22 -6.74 -40.84 -4.89
CA SER A 22 -5.82 -39.72 -5.05
C SER A 22 -6.65 -38.45 -4.89
N ALA A 23 -6.29 -37.62 -3.90
CA ALA A 23 -6.91 -36.31 -3.74
C ALA A 23 -6.95 -35.63 -5.12
N PRO A 24 -8.11 -35.09 -5.54
CA PRO A 24 -8.19 -34.44 -6.85
C PRO A 24 -7.11 -33.36 -6.91
N ALA A 25 -6.28 -33.41 -7.96
CA ALA A 25 -5.26 -32.41 -8.18
C ALA A 25 -5.97 -31.05 -8.24
N ALA A 26 -5.68 -30.18 -7.26
CA ALA A 26 -6.28 -28.86 -7.19
C ALA A 26 -6.09 -28.14 -8.53
N SER A 27 -7.18 -27.60 -9.08
CA SER A 27 -7.13 -26.91 -10.36
C SER A 27 -6.35 -25.59 -10.20
N GLU A 28 -5.78 -25.08 -11.29
CA GLU A 28 -5.09 -23.78 -11.30
C GLU A 28 -5.95 -22.66 -10.69
N LYS A 29 -7.28 -22.73 -10.90
CA LYS A 29 -8.25 -21.79 -10.32
C LYS A 29 -8.28 -21.88 -8.80
N ASP A 30 -8.22 -23.08 -8.23
CA ASP A 30 -8.27 -23.29 -6.78
C ASP A 30 -7.04 -22.68 -6.08
N PHE A 31 -5.87 -22.73 -6.72
CA PHE A 31 -4.66 -22.06 -6.23
C PHE A 31 -4.77 -20.53 -6.27
N VAL A 32 -5.33 -19.98 -7.36
CA VAL A 32 -5.56 -18.53 -7.49
C VAL A 32 -6.55 -18.04 -6.45
N TYR A 33 -7.66 -18.76 -6.23
CA TYR A 33 -8.63 -18.43 -5.19
C TYR A 33 -8.02 -18.49 -3.78
N ALA A 34 -7.22 -19.52 -3.50
CA ALA A 34 -6.54 -19.63 -2.21
C ALA A 34 -5.55 -18.47 -1.97
N ALA A 35 -4.82 -18.03 -3.00
CA ALA A 35 -3.92 -16.88 -2.91
C ALA A 35 -4.70 -15.56 -2.68
N ALA A 36 -5.77 -15.33 -3.45
CA ALA A 36 -6.63 -14.17 -3.28
C ALA A 36 -7.29 -14.13 -1.90
N GLN A 37 -7.70 -15.28 -1.36
CA GLN A 37 -8.28 -15.39 -0.03
C GLN A 37 -7.28 -15.07 1.08
N LYS A 38 -6.02 -15.46 0.92
CA LYS A 38 -4.93 -15.07 1.84
C LYS A 38 -4.73 -13.55 1.84
N GLU A 39 -4.69 -12.92 0.66
CA GLU A 39 -4.57 -11.46 0.54
C GLU A 39 -5.75 -10.73 1.18
N LEU A 40 -6.98 -11.20 0.93
CA LEU A 40 -8.18 -10.62 1.52
C LEU A 40 -8.18 -10.74 3.05
N THR A 41 -7.68 -11.85 3.59
CA THR A 41 -7.55 -12.05 5.04
C THR A 41 -6.56 -11.05 5.65
N ILE A 42 -5.45 -10.76 4.95
CA ILE A 42 -4.48 -9.75 5.39
C ILE A 42 -5.10 -8.34 5.32
N ILE A 43 -5.85 -8.02 4.27
CA ILE A 43 -6.56 -6.72 4.17
C ILE A 43 -7.59 -6.57 5.30
N ALA A 44 -8.35 -7.62 5.59
CA ALA A 44 -9.31 -7.62 6.70
C ALA A 44 -8.61 -7.43 8.05
N LYS A 45 -7.46 -8.08 8.24
CA LYS A 45 -6.59 -7.87 9.41
C LYS A 45 -6.16 -6.41 9.49
N ASP A 46 -5.67 -5.81 8.41
CA ASP A 46 -5.23 -4.41 8.41
C ASP A 46 -6.34 -3.47 8.85
N PHE A 47 -7.57 -3.69 8.38
CA PHE A 47 -8.71 -2.87 8.76
C PHE A 47 -9.08 -3.03 10.24
N ILE A 48 -9.00 -4.27 10.76
CA ILE A 48 -9.22 -4.55 12.19
C ILE A 48 -8.10 -3.93 13.04
N ASP A 49 -6.85 -4.00 12.61
CA ASP A 49 -5.70 -3.42 13.32
C ASP A 49 -5.76 -1.89 13.32
N LEU A 50 -6.14 -1.28 12.19
CA LEU A 50 -6.42 0.15 12.10
C LEU A 50 -7.56 0.54 13.03
N HIS A 51 -8.65 -0.22 13.06
CA HIS A 51 -9.79 0.05 13.95
C HIS A 51 -9.44 -0.11 15.43
N ARG A 52 -8.69 -1.17 15.78
CA ARG A 52 -8.36 -1.55 17.16
C ARG A 52 -7.28 -0.66 17.79
N SER A 53 -6.33 -0.17 17.01
CA SER A 53 -5.21 0.61 17.54
C SER A 53 -5.64 1.99 18.07
N GLY A 54 -6.88 2.44 17.86
CA GLY A 54 -7.31 3.81 18.18
C GLY A 54 -6.64 4.89 17.30
N ILE A 55 -5.64 4.48 16.51
CA ILE A 55 -4.98 5.22 15.42
C ILE A 55 -5.92 5.32 14.20
N GLY A 56 -6.96 4.49 14.15
CA GLY A 56 -7.97 4.45 13.10
C GLY A 56 -8.72 5.77 12.91
N ILE A 57 -8.76 6.22 11.66
CA ILE A 57 -9.44 7.40 11.11
C ILE A 57 -9.04 8.72 11.80
N GLY A 58 -9.18 8.88 13.11
CA GLY A 58 -8.88 10.10 13.85
C GLY A 58 -7.42 10.52 13.82
N GLN A 59 -6.47 9.62 14.15
CA GLN A 59 -5.04 9.96 14.13
C GLN A 59 -4.48 10.00 12.70
N THR A 60 -4.93 9.11 11.81
CA THR A 60 -4.63 9.15 10.37
C THR A 60 -5.13 10.44 9.71
N LEU A 61 -6.38 10.84 9.96
CA LEU A 61 -6.94 12.11 9.47
C LEU A 61 -6.19 13.27 10.10
N PHE A 62 -5.96 13.29 11.42
CA PHE A 62 -5.32 14.42 12.05
C PHE A 62 -3.87 14.59 11.56
N SER A 63 -3.09 13.51 11.50
CA SER A 63 -1.70 13.53 11.02
C SER A 63 -1.57 13.75 9.50
N PHE A 64 -2.65 13.56 8.72
CA PHE A 64 -2.68 13.90 7.30
C PHE A 64 -3.21 15.32 7.06
N VAL A 65 -4.39 15.62 7.60
CA VAL A 65 -5.12 16.87 7.42
C VAL A 65 -4.41 18.03 8.10
N LEU A 66 -3.79 17.83 9.27
CA LEU A 66 -3.08 18.92 9.95
C LEU A 66 -1.89 19.40 9.12
N PRO A 67 -0.93 18.56 8.68
CA PRO A 67 0.18 19.05 7.86
C PRO A 67 -0.29 19.68 6.55
N VAL A 68 -1.20 19.02 5.82
CA VAL A 68 -1.66 19.55 4.53
C VAL A 68 -2.50 20.81 4.71
N GLY A 69 -3.33 20.87 5.75
CA GLY A 69 -4.11 22.05 6.11
C GLY A 69 -3.23 23.22 6.55
N LEU A 70 -2.14 22.96 7.27
CA LEU A 70 -1.14 23.97 7.60
C LEU A 70 -0.42 24.47 6.35
N ILE A 71 -0.06 23.57 5.43
CA ILE A 71 0.52 23.94 4.14
C ILE A 71 -0.45 24.78 3.32
N TRP A 72 -1.74 24.40 3.28
CA TRP A 72 -2.78 25.22 2.64
C TRP A 72 -2.87 26.60 3.28
N LEU A 73 -2.85 26.70 4.61
CA LEU A 73 -2.85 27.98 5.32
C LEU A 73 -1.65 28.84 4.94
N VAL A 74 -0.44 28.27 4.94
CA VAL A 74 0.78 29.00 4.58
C VAL A 74 0.78 29.43 3.12
N LEU A 75 0.36 28.54 2.21
CA LEU A 75 0.29 28.86 0.78
C LEU A 75 -0.85 29.83 0.45
N SER A 76 -1.90 29.91 1.28
CA SER A 76 -2.96 30.90 1.11
C SER A 76 -2.43 32.33 1.25
N VAL A 77 -1.37 32.54 2.02
CA VAL A 77 -0.67 33.83 2.13
C VAL A 77 0.05 34.21 0.83
N LEU A 78 0.38 33.23 -0.02
CA LEU A 78 0.99 33.45 -1.33
C LEU A 78 -0.05 33.75 -2.44
N SER A 79 -1.33 33.92 -2.09
CA SER A 79 -2.40 34.27 -3.05
C SER A 79 -2.14 35.54 -3.85
N ASP A 80 -1.31 36.44 -3.32
CA ASP A 80 -0.96 37.70 -3.98
C ASP A 80 0.10 37.51 -5.09
N VAL A 81 0.77 36.36 -5.12
CA VAL A 81 1.88 36.06 -6.05
C VAL A 81 1.50 34.97 -7.06
N LEU A 82 0.70 33.99 -6.65
CA LEU A 82 0.34 32.83 -7.46
C LEU A 82 -1.16 32.79 -7.77
N MET A 83 -1.49 32.28 -8.96
CA MET A 83 -2.88 32.03 -9.31
C MET A 83 -3.48 30.93 -8.42
N PRO A 84 -4.78 30.99 -8.06
CA PRO A 84 -5.42 29.97 -7.22
C PRO A 84 -5.20 28.53 -7.70
N GLU A 85 -5.22 28.30 -9.02
CA GLU A 85 -5.00 26.99 -9.63
C GLU A 85 -3.56 26.49 -9.43
N GLN A 86 -2.57 27.39 -9.45
CA GLN A 86 -1.16 27.05 -9.24
C GLN A 86 -0.94 26.65 -7.78
N ILE A 87 -1.48 27.43 -6.83
CA ILE A 87 -1.45 27.09 -5.40
C ILE A 87 -2.11 25.73 -5.17
N PHE A 88 -3.25 25.49 -5.82
CA PHE A 88 -3.95 24.21 -5.71
C PHE A 88 -3.13 23.03 -6.25
N MET A 89 -2.34 23.22 -7.32
CA MET A 89 -1.42 22.17 -7.81
C MET A 89 -0.25 21.90 -6.87
N VAL A 90 0.28 22.93 -6.20
CA VAL A 90 1.30 22.72 -5.15
C VAL A 90 0.70 21.89 -4.01
N ILE A 91 -0.51 22.23 -3.57
CA ILE A 91 -1.22 21.45 -2.55
C ILE A 91 -1.41 20.01 -3.01
N ALA A 92 -1.82 19.78 -4.26
CA ALA A 92 -1.97 18.44 -4.82
C ALA A 92 -0.64 17.65 -4.83
N ALA A 93 0.46 18.28 -5.21
CA ALA A 93 1.78 17.67 -5.20
C ALA A 93 2.21 17.22 -3.79
N VAL A 94 2.09 18.12 -2.82
CA VAL A 94 2.46 17.84 -1.44
C VAL A 94 1.51 16.82 -0.81
N THR A 95 0.21 16.89 -1.12
CA THR A 95 -0.80 15.90 -0.74
C THR A 95 -0.42 14.51 -1.24
N GLY A 96 0.03 14.38 -2.50
CA GLY A 96 0.49 13.11 -3.06
C GLY A 96 1.71 12.54 -2.34
N ILE A 97 2.70 13.38 -2.03
CA ILE A 97 3.89 12.95 -1.27
C ILE A 97 3.49 12.49 0.13
N ILE A 98 2.67 13.27 0.85
CA ILE A 98 2.23 12.92 2.20
C ILE A 98 1.34 11.67 2.16
N ALA A 99 0.46 11.52 1.17
CA ALA A 99 -0.39 10.34 1.03
C ALA A 99 0.43 9.05 0.86
N SER A 100 1.60 9.12 0.22
CA SER A 100 2.50 7.96 0.10
C SER A 100 2.97 7.42 1.45
N THR A 101 3.04 8.26 2.48
CA THR A 101 3.44 7.87 3.85
C THR A 101 2.39 7.02 4.56
N MET A 102 1.16 6.93 4.05
CA MET A 102 0.15 6.00 4.57
C MET A 102 0.63 4.54 4.53
N TYR A 103 1.53 4.19 3.61
CA TYR A 103 2.16 2.88 3.57
C TYR A 103 3.02 2.60 4.81
N THR A 104 3.69 3.61 5.35
CA THR A 104 4.43 3.51 6.62
C THR A 104 3.49 3.17 7.76
N TRP A 105 2.31 3.79 7.83
CA TRP A 105 1.32 3.46 8.86
C TRP A 105 0.82 2.03 8.75
N LEU A 106 0.61 1.54 7.52
CA LEU A 106 0.16 0.17 7.27
C LEU A 106 1.19 -0.89 7.65
N THR A 107 2.45 -0.50 7.79
CA THR A 107 3.58 -1.40 8.07
C THR A 107 4.23 -1.15 9.43
N GLU A 108 3.86 -0.08 10.13
CA GLU A 108 4.43 0.32 11.42
C GLU A 108 4.23 -0.72 12.52
N PHE A 109 3.09 -1.42 12.51
CA PHE A 109 2.79 -2.51 13.45
C PHE A 109 3.15 -3.89 12.91
N GLU A 110 3.78 -3.97 11.75
CA GLU A 110 4.16 -5.24 11.15
C GLU A 110 5.57 -5.64 11.59
N SER A 111 5.68 -6.84 12.15
CA SER A 111 6.96 -7.49 12.43
C SER A 111 7.19 -8.59 11.42
N PHE A 112 8.33 -8.59 10.73
CA PHE A 112 8.74 -9.66 9.83
C PHE A 112 8.69 -11.05 10.50
N SER A 113 9.02 -11.12 11.79
CA SER A 113 9.01 -12.37 12.55
C SER A 113 7.63 -13.01 12.67
N ALA A 114 6.55 -12.22 12.55
CA ALA A 114 5.18 -12.73 12.63
C ALA A 114 4.80 -13.57 11.39
N TYR A 115 5.48 -13.37 10.25
CA TYR A 115 5.14 -14.02 8.99
C TYR A 115 6.01 -15.23 8.65
N LEU A 116 7.16 -15.39 9.30
CA LEU A 116 8.10 -16.51 9.07
C LEU A 116 7.48 -17.90 9.21
N PHE A 117 6.43 -18.03 10.03
CA PHE A 117 5.77 -19.31 10.30
C PHE A 117 4.53 -19.54 9.44
N LEU A 118 4.11 -18.56 8.65
CA LEU A 118 2.96 -18.68 7.75
C LEU A 118 3.45 -19.04 6.34
N PRO A 119 2.80 -20.00 5.65
CA PRO A 119 3.12 -20.32 4.27
C PRO A 119 2.53 -19.25 3.32
N VAL A 120 3.02 -18.02 3.44
CA VAL A 120 2.63 -16.84 2.66
C VAL A 120 3.89 -16.16 2.11
N LYS A 121 3.82 -15.70 0.87
CA LYS A 121 4.92 -14.97 0.24
C LYS A 121 4.93 -13.51 0.70
N VAL A 122 6.09 -12.90 0.84
CA VAL A 122 6.23 -11.47 1.14
C VAL A 122 5.54 -10.62 0.08
N SER A 123 5.64 -10.99 -1.19
CA SER A 123 4.95 -10.30 -2.28
C SER A 123 3.43 -10.24 -2.10
N SER A 124 2.81 -11.30 -1.57
CA SER A 124 1.38 -11.31 -1.25
C SER A 124 1.05 -10.35 -0.10
N ILE A 125 1.90 -10.27 0.91
CA ILE A 125 1.72 -9.31 2.01
C ILE A 125 1.85 -7.87 1.48
N ILE A 126 2.92 -7.58 0.72
CA ILE A 126 3.11 -6.26 0.10
C ILE A 126 1.92 -5.90 -0.79
N ARG A 127 1.42 -6.84 -1.61
CA ARG A 127 0.24 -6.62 -2.46
C ARG A 127 -1.01 -6.28 -1.63
N ALA A 128 -1.27 -7.01 -0.55
CA ALA A 128 -2.36 -6.70 0.37
C ALA A 128 -2.22 -5.29 0.95
N LYS A 129 -1.01 -4.89 1.39
CA LYS A 129 -0.74 -3.53 1.90
C LYS A 129 -0.97 -2.46 0.84
N ILE A 130 -0.58 -2.71 -0.41
CA ILE A 130 -0.85 -1.81 -1.54
C ILE A 130 -2.36 -1.67 -1.79
N MET A 131 -3.13 -2.76 -1.66
CA MET A 131 -4.60 -2.69 -1.78
C MET A 131 -5.23 -1.89 -0.64
N THR A 132 -4.81 -2.11 0.60
CA THR A 132 -5.26 -1.31 1.76
C THR A 132 -4.91 0.18 1.57
N PHE A 133 -3.70 0.46 1.07
CA PHE A 133 -3.27 1.81 0.69
C PHE A 133 -4.19 2.43 -0.38
N SER A 134 -4.58 1.68 -1.41
CA SER A 134 -5.53 2.12 -2.42
C SER A 134 -6.90 2.49 -1.84
N VAL A 135 -7.39 1.76 -0.84
CA VAL A 135 -8.64 2.10 -0.14
C VAL A 135 -8.49 3.41 0.65
N LEU A 136 -7.36 3.61 1.33
CA LEU A 136 -7.09 4.83 2.10
C LEU A 136 -6.97 6.10 1.23
N HIS A 137 -6.77 5.97 -0.09
CA HIS A 137 -6.73 7.10 -1.02
C HIS A 137 -8.05 7.89 -1.11
N VAL A 138 -9.15 7.37 -0.55
CA VAL A 138 -10.37 8.15 -0.35
C VAL A 138 -10.11 9.41 0.49
N VAL A 139 -9.20 9.35 1.46
CA VAL A 139 -8.87 10.48 2.35
C VAL A 139 -8.25 11.66 1.59
N PRO A 140 -7.13 11.52 0.84
CA PRO A 140 -6.57 12.61 0.05
C PRO A 140 -7.52 13.10 -1.04
N ALA A 141 -8.34 12.24 -1.64
CA ALA A 141 -9.32 12.64 -2.65
C ALA A 141 -10.41 13.55 -2.07
N VAL A 142 -10.98 13.17 -0.91
CA VAL A 142 -11.96 14.00 -0.20
C VAL A 142 -11.33 15.32 0.22
N PHE A 143 -10.12 15.28 0.79
CA PHE A 143 -9.38 16.49 1.17
C PHE A 143 -9.21 17.47 0.00
N LEU A 144 -8.69 17.01 -1.15
CA LEU A 144 -8.49 17.87 -2.32
C LEU A 144 -9.81 18.41 -2.88
N THR A 145 -10.88 17.62 -2.84
CA THR A 145 -12.21 18.05 -3.28
C THR A 145 -12.75 19.16 -2.38
N VAL A 146 -12.61 19.02 -1.05
CA VAL A 146 -13.02 20.04 -0.08
C VAL A 146 -12.23 21.33 -0.29
N ILE A 147 -10.90 21.23 -0.43
CA ILE A 147 -10.06 22.40 -0.71
C ILE A 147 -10.49 23.07 -2.01
N ALA A 148 -10.69 22.32 -3.10
CA ALA A 148 -11.13 22.86 -4.38
C ALA A 148 -12.48 23.58 -4.29
N ALA A 149 -13.40 23.08 -3.47
CA ALA A 149 -14.69 23.70 -3.24
C ALA A 149 -14.55 25.02 -2.46
N VAL A 150 -13.73 25.04 -1.40
CA VAL A 150 -13.49 26.24 -0.58
C VAL A 150 -12.75 27.33 -1.35
N THR A 151 -11.83 26.96 -2.24
CA THR A 151 -11.03 27.91 -3.03
C THR A 151 -11.66 28.27 -4.38
N GLY A 152 -12.81 27.68 -4.73
CA GLY A 152 -13.54 27.99 -5.98
C GLY A 152 -12.97 27.37 -7.26
N VAL A 153 -11.98 26.47 -7.16
CA VAL A 153 -11.33 25.81 -8.31
C VAL A 153 -11.83 24.38 -8.53
N LEU A 154 -13.11 24.12 -8.28
CA LEU A 154 -13.68 22.77 -8.33
C LEU A 154 -13.53 22.08 -9.71
N ALA A 155 -13.52 22.86 -10.80
CA ALA A 155 -13.24 22.35 -12.16
C ALA A 155 -11.84 21.71 -12.28
N SER A 156 -10.90 22.13 -11.44
CA SER A 156 -9.52 21.64 -11.39
C SER A 156 -9.34 20.44 -10.45
N ALA A 157 -10.38 20.04 -9.71
CA ALA A 157 -10.27 18.99 -8.68
C ALA A 157 -9.85 17.63 -9.26
N VAL A 158 -10.42 17.23 -10.40
CA VAL A 158 -10.08 15.95 -11.04
C VAL A 158 -8.60 15.90 -11.43
N PHE A 159 -8.08 16.99 -12.00
CA PHE A 159 -6.68 17.15 -12.38
C PHE A 159 -5.74 17.03 -11.17
N ALA A 160 -6.07 17.72 -10.08
CA ALA A 160 -5.33 17.67 -8.81
C ALA A 160 -5.31 16.26 -8.21
N ILE A 161 -6.46 15.57 -8.19
CA ILE A 161 -6.59 14.23 -7.61
C ILE A 161 -5.76 13.23 -8.42
N VAL A 162 -5.87 13.26 -9.76
CA VAL A 162 -5.08 12.39 -10.64
C VAL A 162 -3.58 12.64 -10.47
N PHE A 163 -3.17 13.90 -10.37
CA PHE A 163 -1.79 14.28 -10.11
C PHE A 163 -1.29 13.73 -8.77
N ALA A 164 -2.03 13.99 -7.69
CA ALA A 164 -1.69 13.56 -6.35
C ALA A 164 -1.60 12.03 -6.24
N PHE A 165 -2.53 11.30 -6.87
CA PHE A 165 -2.52 9.84 -6.90
C PHE A 165 -1.30 9.32 -7.66
N SER A 166 -1.02 9.87 -8.83
CA SER A 166 0.13 9.45 -9.64
C SER A 166 1.45 9.62 -8.88
N VAL A 167 1.61 10.76 -8.19
CA VAL A 167 2.77 11.03 -7.32
C VAL A 167 2.81 10.07 -6.13
N SER A 168 1.67 9.83 -5.48
CA SER A 168 1.55 8.95 -4.31
C SER A 168 1.93 7.50 -4.63
N TYR A 169 1.40 6.93 -5.72
CA TYR A 169 1.74 5.56 -6.16
C TYR A 169 3.19 5.44 -6.64
N TYR A 170 3.74 6.48 -7.25
CA TYR A 170 5.15 6.49 -7.64
C TYR A 170 6.08 6.50 -6.43
N ALA A 171 5.80 7.38 -5.46
CA ALA A 171 6.50 7.42 -4.19
C ALA A 171 6.40 6.08 -3.43
N LEU A 172 5.22 5.48 -3.38
CA LEU A 172 5.00 4.13 -2.85
C LEU A 172 5.89 3.10 -3.55
N ALA A 173 5.91 3.09 -4.88
CA ALA A 173 6.67 2.10 -5.66
C ALA A 173 8.18 2.18 -5.37
N ILE A 174 8.73 3.40 -5.24
CA ILE A 174 10.12 3.62 -4.82
C ILE A 174 10.31 3.09 -3.39
N MET A 175 9.43 3.45 -2.46
CA MET A 175 9.51 3.03 -1.06
C MET A 175 9.50 1.51 -0.92
N VAL A 176 8.56 0.83 -1.59
CA VAL A 176 8.49 -0.64 -1.63
C VAL A 176 9.77 -1.23 -2.23
N ARG A 177 10.34 -0.63 -3.27
CA ARG A 177 11.56 -1.13 -3.93
C ARG A 177 12.80 -1.13 -3.04
N TYR A 178 12.92 -0.12 -2.19
CA TYR A 178 14.08 0.04 -1.32
C TYR A 178 13.88 -0.56 0.06
N SER A 179 12.66 -0.48 0.60
CA SER A 179 12.39 -0.73 2.01
C SER A 179 11.40 -1.86 2.28
N GLY A 180 10.66 -2.34 1.26
CA GLY A 180 9.76 -3.49 1.41
C GLY A 180 8.68 -3.22 2.45
N LEU A 181 8.57 -4.08 3.47
CA LEU A 181 7.66 -3.90 4.61
C LEU A 181 8.25 -3.04 5.74
N SER A 182 9.47 -2.50 5.61
CA SER A 182 10.12 -1.66 6.63
C SER A 182 10.42 -0.24 6.12
N PRO A 183 9.41 0.56 5.70
CA PRO A 183 9.63 1.93 5.22
C PRO A 183 10.23 2.86 6.28
N SER A 184 10.09 2.54 7.57
CA SER A 184 10.74 3.26 8.69
C SER A 184 12.26 3.34 8.54
N LEU A 185 12.90 2.43 7.81
CA LEU A 185 14.33 2.50 7.47
C LEU A 185 14.74 3.82 6.79
N MET A 186 13.83 4.47 6.08
CA MET A 186 14.09 5.77 5.47
C MET A 186 14.30 6.87 6.50
N LEU A 187 13.72 6.77 7.70
CA LEU A 187 13.93 7.73 8.78
C LEU A 187 15.26 7.51 9.50
N TYR A 188 15.72 6.26 9.56
CA TYR A 188 16.93 5.88 10.29
C TYR A 188 18.20 5.89 9.44
N SER A 189 18.06 5.85 8.10
CA SER A 189 19.20 5.76 7.18
C SER A 189 19.15 6.83 6.11
N ALA A 190 20.10 7.77 6.21
CA ALA A 190 20.28 8.85 5.24
C ALA A 190 20.51 8.33 3.81
N SER A 191 21.11 7.16 3.64
CA SER A 191 21.36 6.59 2.30
C SER A 191 20.06 6.20 1.60
N PHE A 192 19.13 5.56 2.31
CA PHE A 192 17.82 5.19 1.77
C PHE A 192 16.97 6.43 1.50
N PHE A 193 16.96 7.38 2.44
CA PHE A 193 16.27 8.65 2.28
C PHE A 193 16.77 9.43 1.04
N LEU A 194 18.09 9.56 0.88
CA LEU A 194 18.67 10.33 -0.21
C LEU A 194 18.38 9.69 -1.57
N ARG A 195 18.47 8.36 -1.68
CA ARG A 195 18.09 7.62 -2.90
C ARG A 195 16.61 7.82 -3.21
N TYR A 196 15.73 7.64 -2.23
CA TYR A 196 14.30 7.87 -2.41
C TYR A 196 14.01 9.30 -2.91
N SER A 197 14.60 10.31 -2.27
CA SER A 197 14.41 11.72 -2.63
C SER A 197 14.93 12.01 -4.04
N LEU A 198 16.09 11.44 -4.40
CA LEU A 198 16.68 11.60 -5.73
C LEU A 198 15.81 11.03 -6.85
N PHE A 199 15.11 9.91 -6.61
CA PHE A 199 14.18 9.34 -7.59
C PHE A 199 12.83 10.07 -7.59
N LEU A 200 12.33 10.49 -6.44
CA LEU A 200 11.01 11.10 -6.33
C LEU A 200 10.98 12.56 -6.80
N MET A 201 11.93 13.38 -6.36
CA MET A 201 11.81 14.83 -6.49
C MET A 201 11.93 15.34 -7.93
N PRO A 202 12.90 14.92 -8.77
CA PRO A 202 13.03 15.46 -10.12
C PRO A 202 11.78 15.26 -10.98
N PRO A 203 11.15 14.05 -11.07
CA PRO A 203 9.90 13.88 -11.80
C PRO A 203 8.77 14.75 -11.25
N VAL A 204 8.61 14.83 -9.93
CA VAL A 204 7.54 15.63 -9.29
C VAL A 204 7.72 17.12 -9.60
N ILE A 205 8.95 17.65 -9.52
CA ILE A 205 9.24 19.06 -9.83
C ILE A 205 8.95 19.36 -11.30
N ILE A 206 9.38 18.50 -12.23
CA ILE A 206 9.14 18.69 -13.68
C ILE A 206 7.64 18.68 -13.97
N LEU A 207 6.91 17.71 -13.43
CA LEU A 207 5.47 17.56 -13.65
C LEU A 207 4.67 18.69 -12.99
N LEU A 208 5.10 19.16 -11.82
CA LEU A 208 4.50 20.34 -11.17
C LEU A 208 4.74 21.60 -12.01
N GLY A 209 5.94 21.77 -12.58
CA GLY A 209 6.24 22.86 -13.51
C GLY A 209 5.35 22.84 -14.75
N LEU A 210 5.05 21.66 -15.31
CA LEU A 210 4.08 21.53 -16.40
C LEU A 210 2.66 21.92 -15.96
N ALA A 211 2.25 21.49 -14.76
CA ALA A 211 0.94 21.85 -14.20
C ALA A 211 0.78 23.35 -13.95
N PHE A 212 1.87 24.09 -13.76
CA PHE A 212 1.87 25.56 -13.64
C PHE A 212 1.64 26.27 -14.97
N ILE A 213 2.05 25.68 -16.09
CA ILE A 213 1.79 26.23 -17.43
C ILE A 213 0.29 26.12 -17.74
N ALA A 214 -0.28 24.94 -17.51
CA ALA A 214 -1.71 24.70 -17.64
C ALA A 214 -2.12 23.54 -16.72
N THR A 215 -3.19 23.71 -15.96
CA THR A 215 -3.69 22.69 -15.03
C THR A 215 -3.95 21.35 -15.71
N GLY A 216 -4.38 21.36 -16.98
CA GLY A 216 -4.60 20.13 -17.76
C GLY A 216 -3.33 19.29 -17.99
N PHE A 217 -2.14 19.91 -18.01
CA PHE A 217 -0.87 19.20 -18.14
C PHE A 217 -0.50 18.39 -16.89
N SER A 218 -1.19 18.58 -15.76
CA SER A 218 -1.05 17.70 -14.60
C SER A 218 -1.37 16.23 -14.92
N LEU A 219 -2.19 15.95 -15.95
CA LEU A 219 -2.45 14.59 -16.43
C LEU A 219 -1.18 13.89 -16.96
N ALA A 220 -0.13 14.64 -17.34
CA ALA A 220 1.15 14.07 -17.69
C ALA A 220 1.74 13.23 -16.54
N ALA A 221 1.34 13.47 -15.29
CA ALA A 221 1.76 12.66 -14.14
C ALA A 221 1.36 11.18 -14.26
N LEU A 222 0.35 10.84 -15.07
CA LEU A 222 0.01 9.44 -15.38
C LEU A 222 1.18 8.67 -16.00
N ILE A 223 2.16 9.35 -16.61
CA ILE A 223 3.39 8.70 -17.10
C ILE A 223 4.14 7.97 -15.99
N LEU A 224 3.99 8.41 -14.72
CA LEU A 224 4.61 7.79 -13.56
C LEU A 224 4.06 6.38 -13.27
N ILE A 225 2.90 6.01 -13.82
CA ILE A 225 2.36 4.64 -13.69
C ILE A 225 3.33 3.62 -14.29
N ILE A 226 3.98 3.97 -15.41
CA ILE A 226 4.91 3.07 -16.11
C ILE A 226 6.10 2.69 -15.21
N PRO A 227 6.92 3.62 -14.69
CA PRO A 227 8.01 3.25 -13.80
C PRO A 227 7.50 2.66 -12.48
N SER A 228 6.35 3.09 -11.97
CA SER A 228 5.74 2.49 -10.77
C SER A 228 5.48 1.01 -10.94
N TYR A 229 4.89 0.62 -12.08
CA TYR A 229 4.62 -0.78 -12.40
C TYR A 229 5.91 -1.61 -12.45
N PHE A 230 6.94 -1.13 -13.14
CA PHE A 230 8.23 -1.85 -13.21
C PHE A 230 8.93 -1.95 -11.86
N LEU A 231 8.90 -0.88 -11.06
CA LEU A 231 9.45 -0.88 -9.71
C LEU A 231 8.73 -1.89 -8.83
N LEU A 232 7.39 -1.92 -8.83
CA LEU A 232 6.61 -2.86 -8.03
C LEU A 232 6.83 -4.31 -8.48
N LYS A 233 6.80 -4.57 -9.79
CA LYS A 233 7.06 -5.92 -10.33
C LYS A 233 8.44 -6.42 -9.89
N GLY A 234 9.48 -5.61 -10.07
CA GLY A 234 10.84 -5.98 -9.65
C GLY A 234 11.00 -6.08 -8.12
N SER A 235 10.17 -5.36 -7.36
CA SER A 235 10.15 -5.44 -5.90
C SER A 235 9.56 -6.76 -5.42
N PHE A 236 8.46 -7.23 -6.00
CA PHE A 236 7.87 -8.52 -5.62
C PHE A 236 8.85 -9.67 -5.81
N GLU A 237 9.55 -9.72 -6.95
CA GLU A 237 10.58 -10.73 -7.22
C GLU A 237 11.81 -10.57 -6.31
N LYS A 238 12.17 -9.34 -5.93
CA LYS A 238 13.28 -9.09 -5.00
C LYS A 238 12.93 -9.62 -3.60
N TRP A 239 11.79 -9.20 -3.06
CA TRP A 239 11.42 -9.49 -1.68
C TRP A 239 11.04 -10.95 -1.47
N ASP A 240 10.49 -11.64 -2.48
CA ASP A 240 10.30 -13.08 -2.41
C ASP A 240 11.63 -13.87 -2.37
N ARG A 241 12.72 -13.29 -2.90
CA ARG A 241 14.07 -13.90 -2.84
C ARG A 241 14.81 -13.61 -1.54
N GLU A 242 14.62 -12.43 -0.97
CA GLU A 242 15.28 -12.04 0.28
C GLU A 242 14.67 -12.74 1.51
N ASP A 243 13.46 -13.29 1.40
CA ASP A 243 12.80 -14.12 2.43
C ASP A 243 13.17 -15.61 2.35
N LEU A 244 14.00 -16.01 1.37
CA LEU A 244 14.48 -17.39 1.19
C LEU A 244 15.72 -17.84 2.02
N PRO A 245 16.32 -17.12 3.00
CA PRO A 245 17.37 -17.69 3.83
C PRO A 245 16.75 -18.39 5.06
N GLY A 246 16.32 -19.64 4.91
CA GLY A 246 15.80 -20.38 6.07
C GLY A 246 15.14 -21.73 5.85
N PHE A 247 15.11 -22.27 4.62
CA PHE A 247 14.91 -23.70 4.35
C PHE A 247 15.97 -24.18 3.36
#